data_AF-A0A2V9BJY0-F1
#
_entry.id   AF-A0A2V9BJY0-F1
#
_cell.length_a   1.000
_cell.length_b   1.000
_cell.length_c   1.000
_cell.angle_alpha   90.00
_cell.angle_beta   90.00
_cell.angle_gamma   90.00
#
_symmetry.space_group_name_H-M   'P 1'
#
loop_
_entity.id
_entity.type
_entity.pdbx_description
1 polymer ?
#
loop_
_entity_poly.entity_id
_entity_poly.type
_entity_poly.pdbx_seq_one_letter_code
_entity_poly.pdbx_strand_id
1 'polypeptide(L)'
;FRAVVAEAARRLAHEEAYGAWGWEIHHAAKKDSPSGTLLALAEDISRGGYSRPVSLCANRAGSVPGTHEIGFDSSEDTITLRHTARSRDGFVRGALRAARWLTGKRGFFEFREIVDELR
;
A
#
# COMPACT_ATOMS: atom_id res chain seq x y z
N PHE A 1 -6.52 -1.10 -1.81
CA PHE A 1 -5.44 -0.08 -1.92
C PHE A 1 -4.30 -0.56 -2.80
N ARG A 2 -3.51 -1.59 -2.41
CA ARG A 2 -2.41 -2.14 -3.23
C ARG A 2 -2.76 -2.37 -4.71
N ALA A 3 -3.88 -3.04 -4.99
CA ALA A 3 -4.35 -3.26 -6.37
C ALA A 3 -4.64 -1.95 -7.14
N VAL A 4 -5.13 -0.91 -6.46
CA VAL A 4 -5.39 0.41 -7.07
C VAL A 4 -4.08 1.12 -7.40
N VAL A 5 -3.09 1.04 -6.50
CA VAL A 5 -1.75 1.58 -6.73
C VAL A 5 -1.05 0.86 -7.88
N ALA A 6 -1.12 -0.48 -7.91
CA ALA A 6 -0.55 -1.28 -9.01
C ALA A 6 -1.18 -0.90 -10.35
N GLU A 7 -2.50 -0.70 -10.39
CA GLU A 7 -3.20 -0.30 -11.62
C GLU A 7 -2.85 1.13 -12.04
N ALA A 8 -2.74 2.08 -11.10
CA ALA A 8 -2.28 3.44 -11.40
C ALA A 8 -0.86 3.42 -11.96
N ALA A 9 0.06 2.68 -11.32
CA ALA A 9 1.42 2.50 -11.80
C ALA A 9 1.47 1.92 -13.22
N ARG A 10 0.62 0.92 -13.51
CA ARG A 10 0.51 0.32 -14.84
C ARG A 10 0.06 1.32 -15.90
N ARG A 11 -0.91 2.17 -15.58
CA ARG A 11 -1.39 3.20 -16.51
C ARG A 11 -0.37 4.32 -16.75
N LEU A 12 0.40 4.67 -15.72
CA LEU A 12 1.39 5.76 -15.76
C LEU A 12 2.81 5.27 -16.11
N ALA A 13 3.02 3.97 -16.29
CA ALA A 13 4.33 3.38 -16.54
C ALA A 13 5.02 4.00 -17.77
N HIS A 14 4.24 4.24 -18.83
CA HIS A 14 4.71 4.78 -20.11
C HIS A 14 4.69 6.31 -20.18
N GLU A 15 4.16 6.98 -19.16
CA GLU A 15 4.11 8.44 -19.10
C GLU A 15 5.40 8.96 -18.46
N GLU A 16 6.41 9.29 -19.29
CA GLU A 16 7.76 9.66 -18.84
C GLU A 16 7.80 10.92 -17.97
N ALA A 17 6.81 11.81 -18.12
CA ALA A 17 6.71 13.05 -17.36
C ALA A 17 6.39 12.83 -15.86
N TYR A 18 5.75 11.71 -15.50
CA TYR A 18 5.34 11.46 -14.12
C TYR A 18 6.46 10.87 -13.26
N GLY A 19 6.86 11.59 -12.21
CA GLY A 19 7.67 11.06 -11.12
C GLY A 19 6.81 10.41 -10.03
N ALA A 20 7.18 9.21 -9.58
CA ALA A 20 6.50 8.49 -8.51
C ALA A 20 7.16 8.71 -7.14
N TRP A 21 6.33 8.87 -6.11
CA TRP A 21 6.76 8.99 -4.73
C TRP A 21 5.81 8.27 -3.77
N GLY A 22 6.32 7.94 -2.59
CA GLY A 22 5.58 7.31 -1.52
C GLY A 22 5.91 7.96 -0.18
N TRP A 23 4.87 8.23 0.59
CA TRP A 23 4.99 8.78 1.93
C TRP A 23 4.16 7.96 2.92
N GLU A 24 4.65 7.84 4.16
CA GLU A 24 3.87 7.28 5.24
C GLU A 24 4.05 8.02 6.57
N ILE A 25 3.08 7.82 7.45
CA ILE A 25 3.20 8.20 8.87
C ILE A 25 2.60 7.13 9.76
N HIS A 26 3.31 6.80 10.84
CA HIS A 26 2.85 5.89 11.89
C HIS A 26 3.17 6.46 13.27
N HIS A 27 2.63 5.83 14.31
CA HIS A 27 2.88 6.16 15.70
C HIS A 27 4.37 6.07 16.06
N ALA A 28 4.78 6.86 17.06
CA ALA A 28 6.19 7.01 17.46
C ALA A 28 6.87 5.68 17.83
N ALA A 29 6.12 4.72 18.39
CA ALA A 29 6.66 3.45 18.85
C ALA A 29 6.91 2.40 17.74
N LYS A 30 6.60 2.70 16.47
CA LYS A 30 6.80 1.74 15.37
C LYS A 30 8.29 1.65 15.03
N LYS A 31 8.87 0.46 15.13
CA LYS A 31 10.32 0.23 15.04
C LYS A 31 10.85 0.17 13.61
N ASP A 32 10.13 -0.49 12.72
CA ASP A 32 10.50 -0.60 11.30
C ASP A 32 10.28 0.76 10.61
N SER A 33 11.18 1.12 9.68
CA SER A 33 11.07 2.31 8.84
C SER A 33 11.88 2.13 7.54
N PRO A 34 11.28 2.28 6.35
CA PRO A 34 9.83 2.43 6.09
C PRO A 34 9.01 1.21 6.55
N SER A 35 7.68 1.32 6.62
CA SER A 35 6.85 0.16 6.93
C SER A 35 6.86 -0.88 5.81
N GLY A 36 6.63 -2.14 6.17
CA GLY A 36 6.44 -3.22 5.19
C GLY A 36 5.35 -2.91 4.16
N THR A 37 4.30 -2.19 4.53
CA THR A 37 3.25 -1.76 3.59
C THR A 37 3.79 -0.79 2.55
N LEU A 38 4.60 0.21 2.94
CA LEU A 38 5.18 1.15 1.97
C LEU A 38 6.16 0.45 1.03
N LEU A 39 6.98 -0.47 1.54
CA LEU A 39 7.87 -1.28 0.72
C LEU A 39 7.10 -2.15 -0.28
N ALA A 40 6.02 -2.81 0.15
CA ALA A 40 5.17 -3.61 -0.72
C ALA A 40 4.44 -2.76 -1.78
N LEU A 41 4.10 -1.51 -1.47
CA LEU A 41 3.54 -0.56 -2.44
C LEU A 41 4.58 -0.13 -3.49
N ALA A 42 5.81 0.15 -3.08
CA ALA A 42 6.90 0.44 -4.01
C ALA A 42 7.19 -0.75 -4.95
N GLU A 43 7.17 -1.97 -4.40
CA GLU A 43 7.29 -3.19 -5.20
C GLU A 43 6.12 -3.36 -6.18
N ASP A 44 4.88 -3.07 -5.75
CA ASP A 44 3.72 -3.09 -6.64
C ASP A 44 3.83 -2.05 -7.77
N ILE A 45 4.40 -0.87 -7.50
CA ILE A 45 4.67 0.16 -8.52
C ILE A 45 5.66 -0.38 -9.55
N SER A 46 6.78 -0.96 -9.12
CA SER A 46 7.75 -1.58 -10.04
C SER A 46 7.15 -2.75 -10.82
N ARG A 47 6.38 -3.64 -10.17
CA ARG A 47 5.68 -4.74 -10.86
C ARG A 47 4.64 -4.25 -11.85
N GLY A 48 4.08 -3.06 -11.64
CA GLY A 48 3.18 -2.39 -12.58
C GLY A 48 3.87 -1.93 -13.87
N GLY A 49 5.20 -2.00 -13.97
CA GLY A 49 5.97 -1.58 -15.15
C GLY A 49 6.60 -0.20 -15.00
N TYR A 50 6.40 0.49 -13.88
CA TYR A 50 7.10 1.74 -13.59
C TYR A 50 8.54 1.42 -13.18
N SER A 51 9.46 1.50 -14.14
CA SER A 51 10.88 1.12 -13.97
C SER A 51 11.78 2.22 -13.39
N ARG A 52 11.25 3.45 -13.30
CA ARG A 52 11.96 4.63 -12.76
C ARG A 52 12.01 4.58 -11.22
N PRO A 53 12.93 5.31 -10.58
CA PRO A 53 13.00 5.37 -9.11
C PRO A 53 11.71 5.86 -8.47
N VAL A 54 11.36 5.30 -7.32
CA VAL A 54 10.25 5.75 -6.45
C VAL A 54 10.84 6.32 -5.17
N SER A 55 10.66 7.62 -4.93
CA SER A 55 11.17 8.26 -3.71
C SER A 55 10.29 7.89 -2.51
N LEU A 56 10.87 7.40 -1.42
CA LEU A 56 10.13 6.97 -0.22
C LEU A 56 10.49 7.81 1.01
N CYS A 57 9.48 8.25 1.75
CA CYS A 57 9.63 8.98 3.00
C CYS A 57 8.73 8.41 4.10
N ALA A 58 9.18 8.44 5.35
CA ALA A 58 8.47 7.85 6.48
C ALA A 58 8.59 8.70 7.75
N ASN A 59 7.46 8.98 8.38
CA ASN A 59 7.39 9.71 9.65
C ASN A 59 6.96 8.78 10.81
N ARG A 60 7.47 9.07 12.01
CA ARG A 60 7.10 8.42 13.27
C ARG A 60 6.69 9.47 14.28
N ALA A 61 5.39 9.63 14.52
CA ALA A 61 4.86 10.68 15.38
C ALA A 61 3.55 10.28 16.05
N GLY A 62 3.39 10.69 17.32
CA GLY A 62 2.16 10.54 18.08
C GLY A 62 1.62 9.11 18.11
N SER A 63 0.30 8.99 17.96
CA SER A 63 -0.48 7.74 18.05
C SER A 63 -1.11 7.31 16.71
N VAL A 64 -0.62 7.82 15.57
CA VAL A 64 -1.17 7.56 14.24
C VAL A 64 -1.15 6.05 13.93
N PRO A 65 -2.30 5.38 13.72
CA PRO A 65 -2.32 3.94 13.45
C PRO A 65 -1.54 3.57 12.18
N GLY A 66 -1.67 4.39 11.14
CA GLY A 66 -0.93 4.29 9.89
C GLY A 66 -1.63 5.04 8.76
N THR A 67 -0.90 5.88 8.05
CA THR A 67 -1.33 6.49 6.79
C THR A 67 -0.27 6.23 5.73
N HIS A 68 -0.70 5.85 4.54
CA HIS A 68 0.14 5.65 3.36
C HIS A 68 -0.41 6.50 2.23
N GLU A 69 0.47 7.21 1.54
CA GLU A 69 0.15 7.98 0.35
C GLU A 69 1.15 7.65 -0.75
N ILE A 70 0.63 7.40 -1.94
CA ILE A 70 1.42 7.27 -3.17
C ILE A 70 1.02 8.41 -4.08
N GLY A 71 2.01 9.06 -4.70
CA GLY A 71 1.76 10.08 -5.70
C GLY A 71 2.53 9.83 -7.00
N PHE A 72 1.95 10.36 -8.07
CA PHE A 72 2.57 10.51 -9.38
C PHE A 72 2.42 11.98 -9.76
N ASP A 73 3.52 12.66 -10.03
CA ASP A 73 3.56 14.11 -10.24
C ASP A 73 4.24 14.46 -11.56
N SER A 74 3.69 15.41 -12.30
CA SER A 74 4.25 15.94 -13.55
C SER A 74 4.15 17.47 -13.56
N SER A 75 4.61 18.13 -14.64
CA SER A 75 4.41 19.58 -14.79
C SER A 75 2.94 19.98 -14.92
N GLU A 76 2.08 19.06 -15.34
CA GLU A 76 0.69 19.36 -15.70
C GLU A 76 -0.29 19.06 -14.55
N ASP A 77 -0.07 17.97 -13.82
CA ASP A 77 -0.90 17.58 -12.69
C ASP A 77 -0.22 16.62 -11.70
N THR A 78 -0.93 16.38 -10.59
CA THR A 78 -0.57 15.44 -9.54
C THR A 78 -1.72 14.46 -9.29
N ILE A 79 -1.42 13.17 -9.28
CA ILE A 79 -2.35 12.11 -8.89
C ILE A 79 -1.90 11.56 -7.53
N THR A 80 -2.77 11.58 -6.53
CA THR A 80 -2.49 11.02 -5.20
C THR A 80 -3.48 9.94 -4.78
N LEU A 81 -2.97 8.88 -4.16
CA LEU A 81 -3.73 7.77 -3.61
C LEU A 81 -3.39 7.63 -2.13
N ARG A 82 -4.35 7.93 -1.25
CA ARG A 82 -4.16 7.89 0.21
C ARG A 82 -5.00 6.80 0.87
N HIS A 83 -4.38 6.06 1.77
CA HIS A 83 -5.05 5.13 2.67
C HIS A 83 -4.72 5.47 4.13
N THR A 84 -5.75 5.73 4.93
CA THR A 84 -5.62 6.06 6.35
C THR A 84 -6.33 5.01 7.20
N ALA A 85 -5.57 4.31 8.04
CA ALA A 85 -6.14 3.46 9.08
C ALA A 85 -6.61 4.34 10.25
N ARG A 86 -7.93 4.33 10.54
CA ARG A 86 -8.51 5.12 11.63
C ARG A 86 -8.32 4.48 13.02
N SER A 87 -8.20 3.17 13.07
CA SER A 87 -7.95 2.40 14.29
C SER A 87 -7.30 1.06 13.94
N ARG A 88 -6.91 0.28 14.96
CA ARG A 88 -6.42 -1.08 14.77
C ARG A 88 -7.52 -2.10 14.46
N ASP A 89 -8.79 -1.73 14.63
CA ASP A 89 -9.92 -2.66 14.47
C ASP A 89 -10.05 -3.17 13.05
N GLY A 90 -9.63 -2.39 12.04
CA GLY A 90 -9.59 -2.83 10.65
C GLY A 90 -8.71 -4.07 10.46
N PHE A 91 -7.53 -4.08 11.11
CA PHE A 91 -6.62 -5.22 11.06
C PHE A 91 -7.17 -6.42 11.83
N VAL A 92 -7.78 -6.20 12.99
CA VAL A 92 -8.44 -7.26 13.78
C VAL A 92 -9.56 -7.92 12.99
N ARG A 93 -10.44 -7.13 12.35
CA ARG A 93 -11.51 -7.66 11.49
C ARG A 93 -10.97 -8.45 10.31
N GLY A 94 -9.88 -7.98 9.68
CA GLY A 94 -9.19 -8.69 8.62
C GLY A 94 -8.64 -10.05 9.07
N ALA A 95 -7.94 -10.09 10.19
CA ALA A 95 -7.38 -11.31 10.76
C ALA A 95 -8.48 -12.33 11.14
N LEU A 96 -9.57 -11.88 11.78
CA LEU A 96 -10.70 -12.74 12.11
C LEU A 96 -11.40 -13.30 10.86
N ARG A 97 -11.49 -12.50 9.80
CA ARG A 97 -12.01 -12.95 8.51
C ARG A 97 -11.10 -14.03 7.90
N ALA A 98 -9.79 -13.79 7.89
CA ALA A 98 -8.82 -14.76 7.39
C ALA A 98 -8.87 -16.07 8.17
N ALA A 99 -8.95 -16.01 9.50
CA ALA A 99 -9.06 -17.20 10.35
C ALA A 99 -10.30 -18.04 10.01
N ARG A 100 -11.47 -17.40 9.79
CA ARG A 100 -12.68 -18.11 9.36
C ARG A 100 -12.53 -18.71 7.96
N TRP A 101 -11.99 -17.94 7.02
CA TRP A 101 -11.78 -18.37 5.64
C TRP A 101 -10.82 -19.57 5.52
N LEU A 102 -9.83 -19.68 6.41
CA LEU A 102 -8.87 -20.79 6.45
C LEU A 102 -9.45 -22.13 6.94
N THR A 103 -10.68 -22.16 7.47
CA THR A 103 -11.28 -23.39 8.01
C THR A 103 -11.32 -24.49 6.95
N GLY A 104 -10.66 -25.62 7.21
CA GLY A 104 -10.60 -26.75 6.29
C GLY A 104 -9.61 -26.61 5.12
N LYS A 105 -8.88 -25.49 5.00
CA LYS A 105 -7.86 -25.28 3.97
C LYS A 105 -6.48 -25.76 4.46
N ARG A 106 -5.63 -26.21 3.53
CA ARG A 106 -4.22 -26.59 3.79
C ARG A 106 -3.33 -25.90 2.75
N GLY A 107 -2.21 -25.34 3.20
CA GLY A 107 -1.27 -24.61 2.34
C GLY A 107 -1.02 -23.18 2.82
N PHE A 108 -0.30 -22.41 2.00
CA PHE A 108 -0.07 -20.99 2.21
C PHE A 108 -1.05 -20.18 1.36
N PHE A 109 -1.62 -19.14 1.96
CA PHE A 109 -2.58 -18.27 1.31
C PHE A 109 -2.26 -16.81 1.60
N GLU A 110 -2.51 -15.97 0.62
CA GLU A 110 -2.36 -14.53 0.69
C GLU A 110 -3.70 -13.86 1.02
N PHE A 111 -3.65 -12.72 1.69
CA PHE A 111 -4.87 -11.98 2.02
C PHE A 111 -5.63 -11.50 0.77
N ARG A 112 -4.95 -11.39 -0.38
CA ARG A 112 -5.55 -11.03 -1.66
C ARG A 112 -6.60 -12.05 -2.10
N GLU A 113 -6.39 -13.34 -1.85
CA GLU A 113 -7.33 -14.40 -2.22
C GLU A 113 -8.67 -14.24 -1.49
N ILE A 114 -8.63 -13.81 -0.23
CA ILE A 114 -9.84 -13.48 0.55
C ILE A 114 -10.59 -12.28 -0.04
N VAL A 115 -9.86 -11.30 -0.58
CA VAL A 115 -10.44 -10.08 -1.17
C VAL A 115 -10.98 -10.35 -2.57
N ASP A 116 -10.38 -11.24 -3.35
CA ASP A 116 -10.89 -11.57 -4.69
C ASP A 116 -12.20 -12.37 -4.63
N GLU A 117 -12.43 -13.17 -3.58
CA GLU A 117 -13.71 -13.86 -3.32
C GLU A 117 -14.84 -12.93 -2.83
N LEU A 118 -14.56 -11.65 -2.58
CA LEU A 118 -15.59 -10.64 -2.22
C LEU A 118 -16.32 -10.02 -3.40
N ARG A 119 -15.97 -10.41 -4.63
CA ARG A 119 -16.57 -9.93 -5.86
C ARG A 119 -17.88 -10.63 -6.19
#